data_AF-A0A7S3BD62-F1
#
_entry.id   AF-A0A7S3BD62-F1
#
_cell.length_a   1.000
_cell.length_b   1.000
_cell.length_c   1.000
_cell.angle_alpha   90.00
_cell.angle_beta   90.00
_cell.angle_gamma   90.00
#
_symmetry.space_group_name_H-M   'P 1'
#
loop_
_entity.id
_entity.type
_entity.pdbx_description
1 polymer ?
#
loop_
_entity_poly.entity_id
_entity_poly.type
_entity_poly.pdbx_seq_one_letter_code
_entity_poly.pdbx_strand_id
1 'polypeptide(L)'
;GRRFGADGTPGAATVAAAAAGQHASRAALLTGLYIAAAGAALFAAPLQTFSLLFSTQLISSGWIQVFGVLCMAFGAYYVGAARAGARGFLQATVYGRLGIFAAFGWLVARGVAEASLLLLGLVNAAGALVMWNAMRRDDGQRAAAPY
;
A
#
# COMPACT_ATOMS: atom_id res chain seq x y z
N GLY A 1 17.51 7.90 29.71
CA GLY A 1 17.97 9.11 29.01
C GLY A 1 19.42 9.03 28.58
N ARG A 2 19.74 8.24 27.55
CA ARG A 2 20.92 8.45 26.67
C ARG A 2 20.55 7.93 25.27
N ARG A 3 20.10 8.85 24.39
CA ARG A 3 19.80 8.55 22.98
C ARG A 3 21.07 8.37 22.14
N PHE A 4 22.22 8.73 22.69
CA PHE A 4 23.53 8.67 22.04
C PHE A 4 24.58 8.04 22.97
N GLY A 5 25.49 7.26 22.39
CA GLY A 5 26.69 6.73 23.02
C GLY A 5 27.70 7.83 23.34
N ALA A 6 28.76 7.49 24.09
CA ALA A 6 29.81 8.43 24.49
C ALA A 6 30.58 9.04 23.28
N ASP A 7 30.45 8.42 22.11
CA ASP A 7 31.02 8.80 20.82
C ASP A 7 30.05 9.54 19.89
N GLY A 8 28.83 9.86 20.36
CA GLY A 8 27.81 10.51 19.55
C GLY A 8 27.11 9.60 18.54
N THR A 9 27.36 8.27 18.57
CA THR A 9 26.61 7.33 17.75
C THR A 9 25.24 7.03 18.37
N PRO A 10 24.18 6.81 17.57
CA PRO A 10 22.88 6.41 18.12
C PRO A 10 23.06 5.14 18.96
N GLY A 11 22.53 5.14 20.18
CA GLY A 11 22.66 3.97 21.07
C GLY A 11 22.05 2.71 20.43
N ALA A 12 22.55 1.52 20.79
CA ALA A 12 22.10 0.25 20.21
C ALA A 12 20.56 0.07 20.22
N ALA A 13 19.88 0.55 21.27
CA ALA A 13 18.41 0.56 21.36
C ALA A 13 17.74 1.48 20.32
N THR A 14 18.37 2.61 19.97
CA THR A 14 17.88 3.55 18.94
C THR A 14 18.09 2.98 17.54
N VAL A 15 19.21 2.31 17.27
CA VAL A 15 19.46 1.61 16.01
C VAL A 15 18.50 0.42 15.84
N ALA A 16 18.29 -0.36 16.91
CA ALA A 16 17.33 -1.47 16.91
C ALA A 16 15.89 -0.99 16.70
N ALA A 17 15.48 0.11 17.35
CA ALA A 17 14.16 0.71 17.16
C ALA A 17 13.96 1.28 15.74
N ALA A 18 15.01 1.84 15.12
CA ALA A 18 14.96 2.33 13.75
C ALA A 18 14.91 1.19 12.72
N ALA A 19 15.58 0.06 12.99
CA ALA A 19 15.45 -1.16 12.20
C ALA A 19 14.04 -1.76 12.33
N ALA A 20 13.47 -1.73 13.54
CA ALA A 20 12.15 -2.21 13.90
C ALA A 20 11.00 -1.34 13.36
N GLY A 21 10.67 -1.53 12.08
CA GLY A 21 9.70 -0.71 11.34
C GLY A 21 10.16 -0.40 9.92
N GLN A 22 11.43 -0.65 9.62
CA GLN A 22 12.03 -0.33 8.34
C GLN A 22 11.38 -1.14 7.21
N HIS A 23 10.99 -2.39 7.46
CA HIS A 23 10.40 -3.25 6.42
C HIS A 23 8.99 -2.78 6.06
N ALA A 24 8.12 -2.56 7.04
CA ALA A 24 6.75 -2.08 6.80
C ALA A 24 6.74 -0.67 6.19
N SER A 25 7.61 0.23 6.67
CA SER A 25 7.74 1.58 6.08
C SER A 25 8.21 1.52 4.62
N ARG A 26 9.18 0.66 4.27
CA ARG A 26 9.60 0.48 2.86
C ARG A 26 8.48 -0.08 2.00
N ALA A 27 7.79 -1.11 2.48
CA ALA A 27 6.64 -1.68 1.77
C ALA A 27 5.52 -0.65 1.57
N ALA A 28 5.30 0.23 2.55
CA ALA A 28 4.27 1.27 2.49
C ALA A 28 4.67 2.39 1.51
N LEU A 29 5.95 2.80 1.49
CA LEU A 29 6.45 3.78 0.52
C LEU A 29 6.32 3.26 -0.91
N LEU A 30 6.73 2.02 -1.17
CA LEU A 30 6.58 1.40 -2.49
C LEU A 30 5.10 1.33 -2.88
N THR A 31 4.24 0.91 -1.95
CA THR A 31 2.79 0.87 -2.15
C THR A 31 2.23 2.24 -2.53
N GLY A 32 2.55 3.26 -1.74
CA GLY A 32 2.06 4.61 -1.99
C GLY A 32 2.55 5.17 -3.32
N LEU A 33 3.82 4.95 -3.66
CA LEU A 33 4.41 5.49 -4.89
C LEU A 33 3.78 4.89 -6.15
N TYR A 34 3.62 3.56 -6.21
CA TYR A 34 3.01 2.96 -7.40
C TYR A 34 1.52 3.30 -7.51
N ILE A 35 0.79 3.39 -6.40
CA ILE A 35 -0.63 3.80 -6.43
C ILE A 35 -0.74 5.26 -6.92
N ALA A 36 0.13 6.15 -6.43
CA ALA A 36 0.17 7.53 -6.90
C ALA A 36 0.53 7.63 -8.39
N ALA A 37 1.52 6.86 -8.85
CA ALA A 37 1.91 6.81 -10.26
C ALA A 37 0.77 6.29 -11.16
N ALA A 38 0.10 5.21 -10.76
CA ALA A 38 -1.08 4.70 -11.46
C ALA A 38 -2.22 5.74 -11.48
N GLY A 39 -2.46 6.42 -10.37
CA GLY A 39 -3.43 7.50 -10.28
C GLY A 39 -3.12 8.69 -11.19
N ALA A 40 -1.85 9.09 -11.27
CA ALA A 40 -1.39 10.12 -12.18
C ALA A 40 -1.56 9.73 -13.64
N ALA A 41 -1.28 8.47 -14.01
CA ALA A 41 -1.52 7.96 -15.34
C ALA A 41 -3.02 7.95 -15.70
N LEU A 42 -3.89 7.49 -14.78
CA LEU A 42 -5.35 7.54 -14.94
C LEU A 42 -5.89 8.98 -15.04
N PHE A 43 -5.27 9.93 -14.37
CA PHE A 43 -5.67 11.33 -14.44
C PHE A 43 -5.25 11.97 -15.78
N ALA A 44 -4.00 11.76 -16.21
CA ALA A 44 -3.43 12.38 -17.40
C ALA A 44 -3.86 11.71 -18.71
N ALA A 45 -4.03 10.39 -18.71
CA ALA A 45 -4.39 9.57 -19.85
C ALA A 45 -5.48 8.53 -19.47
N PRO A 46 -6.70 8.99 -19.13
CA PRO A 46 -7.73 8.15 -18.52
C PRO A 46 -8.13 6.96 -19.37
N LEU A 47 -8.48 7.19 -20.63
CA LEU A 47 -8.95 6.12 -21.51
C LEU A 47 -7.83 5.14 -21.85
N GLN A 48 -6.62 5.65 -22.15
CA GLN A 48 -5.47 4.82 -22.51
C GLN A 48 -4.99 3.95 -21.34
N THR A 49 -5.02 4.48 -20.13
CA THR A 49 -4.57 3.75 -18.94
C THR A 49 -5.63 2.74 -18.49
N PHE A 50 -6.91 3.14 -18.49
CA PHE A 50 -8.01 2.28 -18.07
C PHE A 50 -8.26 1.13 -19.06
N SER A 51 -8.11 1.38 -20.37
CA SER A 51 -8.34 0.38 -21.42
C SER A 51 -7.34 -0.79 -21.41
N LEU A 52 -6.23 -0.67 -20.67
CA LEU A 52 -5.29 -1.77 -20.48
C LEU A 52 -5.92 -2.96 -19.74
N LEU A 53 -6.93 -2.71 -18.92
CA LEU A 53 -7.58 -3.72 -18.11
C LEU A 53 -9.09 -3.80 -18.34
N PHE A 54 -9.76 -2.74 -18.76
CA PHE A 54 -11.23 -2.69 -18.76
C PHE A 54 -11.82 -2.03 -20.01
N SER A 55 -13.04 -2.39 -20.38
CA SER A 55 -13.78 -1.70 -21.43
C SER A 55 -14.15 -0.27 -21.01
N THR A 56 -13.92 0.70 -21.89
CA THR A 56 -14.30 2.11 -21.67
C THR A 56 -15.71 2.44 -22.16
N GLN A 57 -16.52 1.46 -22.56
CA GLN A 57 -17.83 1.70 -23.17
C GLN A 57 -18.86 2.33 -22.21
N LEU A 58 -18.74 2.06 -20.90
CA LEU A 58 -19.76 2.40 -19.90
C LEU A 58 -19.30 3.42 -18.85
N ILE A 59 -18.06 3.92 -18.95
CA ILE A 59 -17.49 4.87 -17.98
C ILE A 59 -16.92 6.08 -18.71
N SER A 60 -17.27 7.28 -18.25
CA SER A 60 -16.75 8.51 -18.84
C SER A 60 -15.31 8.77 -18.40
N SER A 61 -14.55 9.46 -19.26
CA SER A 61 -13.17 9.87 -18.96
C SER A 61 -13.08 10.66 -17.64
N GLY A 62 -14.04 11.55 -17.37
CA GLY A 62 -14.08 12.33 -16.14
C GLY A 62 -14.17 11.47 -14.88
N TRP A 63 -15.00 10.41 -14.88
CA TRP A 63 -15.06 9.48 -13.74
C TRP A 63 -13.78 8.65 -13.57
N ILE A 64 -13.09 8.31 -14.66
CA ILE A 64 -11.77 7.66 -14.58
C ILE A 64 -10.75 8.61 -13.94
N GLN A 65 -10.77 9.91 -14.28
CA GLN A 65 -9.89 10.90 -13.66
C GLN A 65 -10.19 11.08 -12.17
N VAL A 66 -11.46 11.07 -11.76
CA VAL A 66 -11.85 11.07 -10.34
C VAL A 66 -11.23 9.86 -9.63
N PHE A 67 -11.30 8.67 -10.22
CA PHE A 67 -10.64 7.48 -9.67
C PHE A 67 -9.11 7.68 -9.58
N GLY A 68 -8.50 8.29 -10.60
CA GLY A 68 -7.08 8.68 -10.58
C GLY A 68 -6.72 9.61 -9.42
N VAL A 69 -7.55 10.62 -9.13
CA VAL A 69 -7.38 11.52 -7.97
C VAL A 69 -7.46 10.77 -6.65
N LEU A 70 -8.41 9.83 -6.51
CA LEU A 70 -8.52 8.98 -5.31
C LEU A 70 -7.28 8.11 -5.13
N CYS A 71 -6.77 7.51 -6.22
CA CYS A 71 -5.51 6.76 -6.18
C CYS A 71 -4.34 7.65 -5.73
N MET A 72 -4.19 8.86 -6.27
CA MET A 72 -3.15 9.79 -5.83
C MET A 72 -3.28 10.15 -4.35
N ALA A 73 -4.49 10.40 -3.85
CA ALA A 73 -4.74 10.67 -2.43
C ALA A 73 -4.36 9.47 -1.55
N PHE A 74 -4.75 8.25 -1.92
CA PHE A 74 -4.35 7.03 -1.20
C PHE A 74 -2.84 6.83 -1.24
N GLY A 75 -2.19 7.10 -2.39
CA GLY A 75 -0.74 7.08 -2.51
C GLY A 75 -0.07 8.01 -1.51
N ALA A 76 -0.55 9.24 -1.37
CA ALA A 76 -0.07 10.20 -0.39
C ALA A 76 -0.29 9.71 1.06
N TYR A 77 -1.43 9.09 1.37
CA TYR A 77 -1.70 8.53 2.69
C TYR A 77 -0.72 7.41 3.05
N TYR A 78 -0.40 6.52 2.09
CA TYR A 78 0.60 5.48 2.30
C TYR A 78 2.00 6.05 2.54
N VAL A 79 2.41 7.08 1.77
CA VAL A 79 3.69 7.75 1.98
C VAL A 79 3.75 8.42 3.35
N GLY A 80 2.68 9.11 3.75
CA GLY A 80 2.55 9.70 5.09
C GLY A 80 2.62 8.66 6.20
N ALA A 81 1.84 7.58 6.08
CA ALA A 81 1.82 6.48 7.04
C ALA A 81 3.18 5.78 7.17
N ALA A 82 3.90 5.62 6.06
CA ALA A 82 5.23 5.04 6.05
C ALA A 82 6.25 5.88 6.83
N ARG A 83 6.19 7.22 6.64
CA ARG A 83 7.06 8.17 7.35
C ARG A 83 6.70 8.29 8.83
N ALA A 84 5.41 8.19 9.16
CA ALA A 84 4.91 8.26 10.52
C ALA A 84 5.01 6.93 11.30
N GLY A 85 5.38 5.82 10.64
CA GLY A 85 5.36 4.49 11.26
C GLY A 85 3.96 4.07 11.73
N ALA A 86 2.91 4.49 11.02
CA ALA A 86 1.51 4.36 11.42
C ALA A 86 1.00 2.90 11.28
N ARG A 87 1.48 2.01 12.14
CA ARG A 87 1.21 0.57 12.07
C ARG A 87 -0.27 0.21 12.03
N GLY A 88 -1.11 0.87 12.84
CA GLY A 88 -2.55 0.60 12.86
C GLY A 88 -3.22 0.87 11.51
N PHE A 89 -2.83 1.96 10.84
CA PHE A 89 -3.28 2.25 9.48
C PHE A 89 -2.80 1.18 8.50
N LEU A 90 -1.50 0.83 8.52
CA LEU A 90 -0.94 -0.20 7.63
C LEU A 90 -1.65 -1.55 7.81
N GLN A 91 -1.97 -1.94 9.04
CA GLN A 91 -2.73 -3.14 9.32
C GLN A 91 -4.16 -3.07 8.77
N ALA A 92 -4.86 -1.96 8.96
CA ALA A 92 -6.19 -1.75 8.38
C ALA A 92 -6.17 -1.89 6.85
N THR A 93 -5.11 -1.39 6.19
CA THR A 93 -4.98 -1.54 4.74
C THR A 93 -4.79 -2.98 4.27
N VAL A 94 -4.21 -3.88 5.10
CA VAL A 94 -4.09 -5.29 4.72
C VAL A 94 -5.49 -5.91 4.64
N TYR A 95 -6.30 -5.75 5.69
CA TYR A 95 -7.66 -6.29 5.71
C TYR A 95 -8.53 -5.65 4.63
N GLY A 96 -8.44 -4.33 4.45
CA GLY A 96 -9.16 -3.64 3.39
C GLY A 96 -8.81 -4.17 2.00
N ARG A 97 -7.52 -4.40 1.71
CA ARG A 97 -7.08 -4.92 0.41
C ARG A 97 -7.51 -6.36 0.16
N LEU A 98 -7.47 -7.23 1.19
CA LEU A 98 -8.01 -8.59 1.08
C LEU A 98 -9.54 -8.59 0.90
N GLY A 99 -10.25 -7.70 1.60
CA GLY A 99 -11.68 -7.49 1.43
C GLY A 99 -12.04 -7.02 0.02
N ILE A 100 -11.28 -6.08 -0.56
CA ILE A 100 -11.43 -5.65 -1.96
C ILE A 100 -11.24 -6.82 -2.92
N PHE A 101 -10.21 -7.66 -2.72
CA PHE A 101 -10.00 -8.83 -3.56
C PHE A 101 -11.18 -9.80 -3.50
N ALA A 102 -11.70 -10.08 -2.30
CA ALA A 102 -12.88 -10.92 -2.14
C ALA A 102 -14.13 -10.32 -2.81
N ALA A 103 -14.33 -9.00 -2.68
CA ALA A 103 -15.44 -8.29 -3.30
C ALA A 103 -15.35 -8.33 -4.84
N PHE A 104 -14.15 -8.13 -5.41
CA PHE A 104 -13.91 -8.27 -6.84
C PHE A 104 -14.19 -9.71 -7.31
N GLY A 105 -13.73 -10.71 -6.56
CA GLY A 105 -14.06 -12.12 -6.80
C GLY A 105 -15.56 -12.37 -6.88
N TRP A 106 -16.31 -11.80 -5.94
CA TRP A 106 -17.77 -11.89 -5.92
C TRP A 106 -18.42 -11.22 -7.14
N LEU A 107 -17.99 -10.00 -7.50
CA LEU A 107 -18.54 -9.27 -8.66
C LEU A 107 -18.31 -10.03 -9.98
N VAL A 108 -17.12 -10.59 -10.17
CA VAL A 108 -16.79 -11.39 -11.36
C VAL A 108 -17.58 -12.70 -11.37
N ALA A 109 -17.69 -13.39 -10.24
CA ALA A 109 -18.48 -14.63 -10.13
C ALA A 109 -19.97 -14.42 -10.44
N ARG A 110 -20.50 -13.21 -10.25
CA ARG A 110 -21.88 -12.82 -10.57
C ARG A 110 -22.06 -12.31 -11.99
N GLY A 111 -20.99 -12.20 -12.79
CA GLY A 111 -21.02 -11.63 -14.14
C GLY A 111 -21.29 -10.11 -14.16
N VAL A 112 -21.08 -9.41 -13.04
CA VAL A 112 -21.29 -7.96 -12.93
C VAL A 112 -20.09 -7.18 -13.46
N ALA A 113 -18.89 -7.77 -13.36
CA ALA A 113 -17.64 -7.14 -13.77
C ALA A 113 -16.78 -8.07 -14.65
N GLU A 114 -15.89 -7.47 -15.44
CA GLU A 114 -14.95 -8.19 -16.31
C GLU A 114 -13.93 -9.01 -15.51
N ALA A 115 -13.52 -10.17 -16.06
CA ALA A 115 -12.59 -11.08 -15.40
C ALA A 115 -11.20 -10.45 -15.14
N SER A 116 -10.80 -9.45 -15.95
CA SER A 116 -9.59 -8.65 -15.75
C SER A 116 -9.55 -7.93 -14.40
N LEU A 117 -10.70 -7.70 -13.75
CA LEU A 117 -10.78 -7.14 -12.40
C LEU A 117 -10.06 -8.03 -11.37
N LEU A 118 -10.01 -9.35 -11.62
CA LEU A 118 -9.27 -10.28 -10.78
C LEU A 118 -7.77 -10.04 -10.84
N LEU A 119 -7.22 -9.58 -11.98
CA LEU A 119 -5.79 -9.24 -12.09
C LEU A 119 -5.45 -8.08 -11.15
N LEU A 120 -6.26 -7.02 -11.17
CA LEU A 120 -6.13 -5.89 -10.25
C LEU A 120 -6.25 -6.36 -8.79
N GLY A 121 -7.24 -7.22 -8.52
CA GLY A 121 -7.45 -7.81 -7.21
C GLY A 121 -6.26 -8.65 -6.72
N LEU A 122 -5.65 -9.45 -7.59
CA LEU A 122 -4.48 -10.28 -7.26
C LEU A 122 -3.26 -9.43 -6.94
N VAL A 123 -2.96 -8.40 -7.76
CA VAL A 123 -1.88 -7.45 -7.47
C VAL A 123 -2.10 -6.77 -6.12
N ASN A 124 -3.35 -6.38 -5.83
CA ASN A 124 -3.73 -5.75 -4.58
C ASN A 124 -3.57 -6.70 -3.37
N ALA A 125 -4.02 -7.95 -3.49
CA ALA A 125 -3.87 -8.97 -2.45
C ALA A 125 -2.40 -9.34 -2.22
N ALA A 126 -1.60 -9.49 -3.28
CA ALA A 126 -0.17 -9.73 -3.18
C ALA A 126 0.52 -8.59 -2.40
N GLY A 127 0.20 -7.33 -2.72
CA GLY A 127 0.69 -6.17 -1.97
C GLY A 127 0.29 -6.19 -0.48
N ALA A 128 -0.92 -6.65 -0.17
CA ALA A 128 -1.38 -6.81 1.21
C ALA A 128 -0.59 -7.89 1.97
N LEU A 129 -0.32 -9.03 1.32
CA LEU A 129 0.47 -10.12 1.90
C LEU A 129 1.94 -9.70 2.11
N VAL A 130 2.52 -8.95 1.18
CA VAL A 130 3.87 -8.37 1.34
C VAL A 130 3.91 -7.43 2.56
N MET A 131 2.92 -6.56 2.70
CA MET A 131 2.79 -5.66 3.86
C MET A 131 2.65 -6.44 5.18
N TRP A 132 1.79 -7.46 5.21
CA TRP A 132 1.60 -8.32 6.37
C TRP A 132 2.91 -8.99 6.81
N ASN A 133 3.65 -9.55 5.87
CA ASN A 133 4.94 -10.19 6.14
C ASN A 133 5.99 -9.18 6.61
N ALA A 134 6.01 -7.97 6.04
CA ALA A 134 6.89 -6.90 6.47
C ALA A 134 6.61 -6.47 7.93
N MET A 135 5.33 -6.30 8.29
CA MET A 135 4.93 -5.98 9.66
C MET A 135 5.31 -7.08 10.67
N ARG A 136 5.15 -8.36 10.30
CA ARG A 136 5.55 -9.50 11.16
C ARG A 136 7.06 -9.54 11.40
N ARG A 137 7.87 -9.18 10.40
CA ARG A 137 9.33 -9.08 10.55
C ARG A 137 9.71 -7.95 11.51
N ASP A 138 9.08 -6.79 11.37
CA ASP A 138 9.30 -5.67 12.28
C ASP A 138 8.92 -6.03 13.74
N ASP A 139 7.84 -6.78 13.96
CA ASP A 139 7.46 -7.25 15.30
C ASP A 139 8.45 -8.23 15.90
N GLY A 140 8.96 -9.17 15.10
CA GLY A 140 10.01 -10.10 15.53
C GLY A 140 11.29 -9.37 15.95
N GLN A 141 11.68 -8.32 15.21
CA GLN A 141 12.83 -7.49 15.55
C GLN A 141 12.60 -6.67 16.83
N ARG A 142 11.38 -6.19 17.07
CA ARG A 142 11.02 -5.50 18.34
C ARG A 142 11.10 -6.44 19.53
N ALA A 143 10.59 -7.67 19.39
CA ALA A 143 10.61 -8.67 20.46
C ALA A 143 12.04 -9.14 20.79
N ALA A 144 12.96 -9.12 19.82
CA ALA A 144 14.34 -9.53 19.99
C ALA A 144 15.28 -8.40 20.51
N ALA A 145 14.81 -7.15 20.59
CA ALA A 145 15.64 -6.04 21.05
C ALA A 145 15.80 -6.09 22.60
N PRO A 146 17.04 -6.10 23.13
CA PRO A 146 17.27 -6.07 24.58
C PRO A 146 16.80 -4.72 25.17
N TYR A 147 16.10 -4.78 26.30
CA TYR A 147 15.61 -3.62 27.07
C TYR A 147 16.74 -2.72 27.58
#